data_AF-A0A8H6KIA6-F1
#
_entry.id   AF-A0A8H6KIA6-F1
#
_cell.length_a   1.000
_cell.length_b   1.000
_cell.length_c   1.000
_cell.angle_alpha   90.00
_cell.angle_beta   90.00
_cell.angle_gamma   90.00
#
_symmetry.space_group_name_H-M   'P 1'
#
loop_
_entity.id
_entity.type
_entity.pdbx_description
1 polymer ?
#
loop_
_entity_poly.entity_id
_entity_poly.type
_entity_poly.pdbx_seq_one_letter_code
_entity_poly.pdbx_strand_id
1 'polypeptide(L)'
;MKFTTILVSLLAAHVQAGVVSLEAECGDLQVMSHDSLPANVDPSQVRKCKEHPLRLSPNVKGHQLSGTAEDGSALERRDCWYGNPFGCSDGYCWKTCLGDGRWCWTAWDNGFGNWQTCAADGECDPKEHPNANCGEGDGCDSCGCSC
;
A
#
# COMPACT_ATOMS: atom_id res chain seq x y z
N MET A 1 30.41 54.42 40.13
CA MET A 1 29.34 53.64 39.49
C MET A 1 29.86 53.11 38.16
N LYS A 2 29.95 51.79 37.97
CA LYS A 2 30.17 51.10 36.69
C LYS A 2 29.86 49.61 36.93
N PHE A 3 28.65 49.19 36.56
CA PHE A 3 28.22 47.79 36.62
C PHE A 3 28.49 47.16 35.26
N THR A 4 29.31 46.12 35.24
CA THR A 4 29.68 45.39 34.04
C THR A 4 28.66 44.29 33.79
N THR A 5 27.85 44.43 32.74
CA THR A 5 26.78 43.49 32.37
C THR A 5 27.39 42.26 31.69
N ILE A 6 27.21 41.08 32.28
CA ILE A 6 27.61 39.79 31.69
C ILE A 6 26.44 39.29 30.82
N LEU A 7 26.66 39.23 29.50
CA LEU A 7 25.75 38.63 28.53
C LEU A 7 25.99 37.11 28.49
N VAL A 8 25.04 36.34 29.03
CA VAL A 8 25.01 34.88 28.90
C VAL A 8 24.25 34.53 27.63
N SER A 9 24.97 34.10 26.59
CA SER A 9 24.39 33.59 25.35
C SER A 9 23.91 32.15 25.56
N LEU A 10 22.59 31.96 25.68
CA LEU A 10 21.94 30.65 25.65
C LEU A 10 21.96 30.10 24.22
N LEU A 11 22.78 29.07 23.98
CA LEU A 11 22.69 28.22 22.79
C LEU A 11 21.43 27.34 22.92
N ALA A 12 20.39 27.67 22.17
CA ALA A 12 19.23 26.78 22.00
C ALA A 12 19.61 25.64 21.04
N ALA A 13 19.96 24.48 21.60
CA ALA A 13 20.07 23.23 20.84
C ALA A 13 18.67 22.86 20.33
N HIS A 14 18.44 23.03 19.03
CA HIS A 14 17.23 22.56 18.36
C HIS A 14 17.34 21.04 18.23
N VAL A 15 16.63 20.30 19.10
CA VAL A 15 16.44 18.86 18.96
C VAL A 15 15.41 18.66 17.84
N GLN A 16 15.88 18.37 16.62
CA GLN A 16 15.02 17.85 15.56
C GLN A 16 14.68 16.40 15.91
N ALA A 17 13.54 16.23 16.58
CA ALA A 17 12.89 14.93 16.70
C ALA A 17 12.65 14.39 15.27
N GLY A 18 13.10 13.16 15.05
CA GLY A 18 13.35 12.59 13.72
C GLY A 18 12.17 12.68 12.75
N VAL A 19 12.43 13.36 11.63
CA VAL A 19 11.78 13.02 10.37
C VAL A 19 12.49 11.79 9.83
N VAL A 20 12.02 10.59 10.19
CA VAL A 20 12.23 9.46 9.28
C VAL A 20 11.57 9.89 7.98
N SER A 21 12.39 10.13 6.95
CA SER A 21 11.88 10.52 5.64
C SER A 21 10.95 9.39 5.16
N LEU A 22 9.77 9.74 4.64
CA LEU A 22 8.79 8.75 4.19
C LEU A 22 9.40 7.83 3.13
N GLU A 23 10.37 8.34 2.37
CA GLU A 23 11.17 7.58 1.41
C GLU A 23 12.01 6.50 2.10
N ALA A 24 12.56 6.77 3.28
CA ALA A 24 13.26 5.76 4.07
C ALA A 24 12.32 4.71 4.67
N GLU A 25 11.09 5.10 5.03
CA GLU A 25 10.08 4.16 5.54
C GLU A 25 9.50 3.26 4.43
N CYS A 26 9.19 3.83 3.27
CA CYS A 26 8.59 3.09 2.16
C CYS A 26 9.64 2.36 1.31
N GLY A 27 10.86 2.88 1.19
CA GLY A 27 11.92 2.30 0.37
C GLY A 27 11.42 1.93 -1.03
N ASP A 28 11.56 0.65 -1.38
CA ASP A 28 11.14 0.10 -2.67
C ASP A 28 9.62 0.11 -2.90
N LEU A 29 8.80 0.29 -1.86
CA LEU A 29 7.35 0.48 -1.99
C LEU A 29 6.95 1.88 -2.46
N GLN A 30 7.90 2.83 -2.41
CA GLN A 30 7.75 4.23 -2.81
C GLN A 30 6.67 4.99 -2.01
N VAL A 31 6.85 6.30 -1.88
CA VAL A 31 5.88 7.15 -1.16
C VAL A 31 4.67 7.41 -2.06
N MET A 32 3.48 7.35 -1.49
CA MET A 32 2.25 7.74 -2.18
C MET A 32 2.20 9.26 -2.38
N SER A 33 1.96 9.70 -3.60
CA SER A 33 1.76 11.13 -3.89
C SER A 33 0.38 11.59 -3.41
N HIS A 34 0.35 12.74 -2.75
CA HIS A 34 -0.89 13.42 -2.36
C HIS A 34 -1.26 14.56 -3.33
N ASP A 35 -0.41 14.87 -4.30
CA ASP A 35 -0.52 16.05 -5.17
C ASP A 35 -1.59 15.88 -6.27
N SER A 36 -2.05 14.64 -6.50
CA SER A 36 -2.95 14.30 -7.61
C SER A 36 -4.08 13.36 -7.18
N LEU A 37 -4.53 13.51 -5.93
CA LEU A 37 -5.68 12.76 -5.43
C LEU A 37 -6.99 13.31 -6.02
N PRO A 38 -7.94 12.43 -6.42
CA PRO A 38 -9.28 12.86 -6.78
C PRO A 38 -9.95 13.66 -5.65
N ALA A 39 -10.82 14.62 -5.99
CA ALA A 39 -11.43 15.54 -5.03
C ALA A 39 -12.25 14.86 -3.91
N ASN A 40 -12.65 13.61 -4.12
CA ASN A 40 -13.42 12.79 -3.19
C ASN A 40 -12.56 11.84 -2.34
N VAL A 41 -11.23 11.92 -2.42
CA VAL A 41 -10.31 11.14 -1.60
C VAL A 41 -9.84 12.01 -0.43
N ASP A 42 -10.03 11.53 0.79
CA ASP A 42 -9.52 12.17 2.00
C ASP A 42 -8.01 11.90 2.11
N PRO A 43 -7.14 12.94 2.00
CA PRO A 43 -5.69 12.75 2.09
C PRO A 43 -5.22 12.14 3.40
N SER A 44 -6.00 12.25 4.48
CA SER A 44 -5.67 11.64 5.78
C SER A 44 -5.87 10.12 5.80
N GLN A 45 -6.68 9.59 4.87
CA GLN A 45 -6.94 8.17 4.74
C GLN A 45 -6.00 7.50 3.72
N VAL A 46 -5.31 8.29 2.90
CA VAL A 46 -4.39 7.77 1.88
C VAL A 46 -3.23 7.04 2.52
N ARG A 47 -2.97 5.83 2.03
CA ARG A 47 -1.85 5.03 2.53
C ARG A 47 -0.52 5.73 2.27
N LYS A 48 0.41 5.54 3.20
CA LYS A 48 1.74 6.15 3.15
C LYS A 48 2.58 5.66 1.96
N CYS A 49 2.62 4.34 1.77
CA CYS A 49 3.42 3.71 0.72
C CYS A 49 2.53 3.27 -0.44
N LYS A 50 3.01 3.50 -1.66
CA LYS A 50 2.24 3.33 -2.88
C LYS A 50 1.99 1.85 -3.19
N GLU A 51 3.05 1.05 -3.18
CA GLU A 51 3.01 -0.37 -3.53
C GLU A 51 2.41 -1.26 -2.42
N HIS A 52 1.93 -2.43 -2.83
CA HIS A 52 1.48 -3.45 -1.89
C HIS A 52 2.66 -4.03 -1.09
N PRO A 53 2.56 -4.25 0.24
CA PRO A 53 3.68 -4.73 1.05
C PRO A 53 4.29 -6.05 0.56
N LEU A 54 3.45 -6.95 0.01
CA LEU A 54 3.92 -8.23 -0.54
C LEU A 54 4.72 -8.11 -1.84
N ARG A 55 4.85 -6.91 -2.43
CA ARG A 55 5.79 -6.69 -3.55
C ARG A 55 7.23 -7.01 -3.15
N LEU A 56 7.58 -6.86 -1.87
CA LEU A 56 8.91 -7.15 -1.34
C LEU A 56 9.06 -8.61 -0.89
N SER A 57 8.02 -9.42 -1.00
CA SER A 57 8.09 -10.82 -0.60
C SER A 57 9.13 -11.56 -1.46
N PRO A 58 9.99 -12.39 -0.86
CA PRO A 58 11.05 -13.10 -1.58
C PRO A 58 10.52 -14.06 -2.66
N ASN A 59 9.22 -14.39 -2.64
CA ASN A 59 8.51 -15.14 -3.67
C ASN A 59 8.25 -14.35 -4.97
N VAL A 60 8.56 -13.06 -5.01
CA VAL A 60 8.40 -12.17 -6.19
C VAL A 60 9.72 -12.06 -6.99
N LYS A 61 10.71 -12.93 -6.74
CA LYS A 61 11.94 -12.93 -7.55
C LYS A 61 11.73 -13.63 -8.89
N GLY A 62 11.38 -12.83 -9.90
CA GLY A 62 11.60 -13.16 -11.30
C GLY A 62 10.31 -13.21 -12.10
N HIS A 63 10.19 -12.24 -13.00
CA HIS A 63 9.37 -12.30 -14.20
C HIS A 63 9.35 -13.74 -14.77
N GLN A 64 8.15 -14.30 -14.83
CA GLN A 64 7.81 -15.60 -15.43
C GLN A 64 8.14 -16.82 -14.55
N LEU A 65 7.10 -17.59 -14.19
CA LEU A 65 6.96 -19.02 -14.52
C LEU A 65 5.66 -19.56 -13.89
N SER A 66 4.72 -19.89 -14.78
CA SER A 66 3.57 -20.80 -14.64
C SER A 66 3.55 -21.62 -13.33
N GLY A 67 2.55 -21.36 -12.49
CA GLY A 67 2.22 -22.21 -11.35
C GLY A 67 0.71 -22.23 -11.10
N THR A 68 0.12 -23.42 -11.11
CA THR A 68 -1.27 -23.69 -10.72
C THR A 68 -1.39 -23.53 -9.20
N ALA A 69 -1.76 -22.34 -8.72
CA ALA A 69 -1.81 -22.08 -7.28
C ALA A 69 -3.19 -22.41 -6.72
N GLU A 70 -3.27 -23.43 -5.87
CA GLU A 70 -4.37 -23.57 -4.92
C GLU A 70 -4.05 -22.87 -3.58
N ASP A 71 -2.89 -22.19 -3.49
CA ASP A 71 -2.30 -21.68 -2.24
C ASP A 71 -2.04 -20.16 -2.20
N GLY A 72 -2.56 -19.38 -3.14
CA GLY A 72 -2.39 -17.91 -3.17
C GLY A 72 -1.06 -17.41 -3.76
N SER A 73 -0.08 -18.29 -3.99
CA SER A 73 1.25 -17.90 -4.54
C SER A 73 1.21 -17.32 -5.96
N ALA A 74 0.16 -17.61 -6.74
CA ALA A 74 -0.09 -16.98 -8.04
C ALA A 74 -0.34 -15.47 -7.91
N LEU A 75 -0.91 -15.04 -6.78
CA LEU A 75 -1.30 -13.65 -6.55
C LEU A 75 -0.06 -12.79 -6.25
N GLU A 76 0.87 -13.29 -5.46
CA GLU A 76 2.14 -12.58 -5.22
C GLU A 76 2.90 -12.29 -6.53
N ARG A 77 2.77 -13.15 -7.55
CA ARG A 77 3.44 -13.02 -8.85
C ARG A 77 2.66 -12.26 -9.92
N ARG A 78 1.43 -11.80 -9.62
CA ARG A 78 0.50 -11.25 -10.64
C ARG A 78 0.20 -12.24 -11.76
N ASP A 79 0.19 -13.55 -11.49
CA ASP A 79 -0.30 -14.52 -12.48
C ASP A 79 -1.82 -14.38 -12.64
N CYS A 80 -2.34 -14.75 -13.82
CA CYS A 80 -3.79 -14.73 -14.06
C CYS A 80 -4.49 -15.76 -13.16
N TRP A 81 -5.62 -15.34 -12.58
CA TRP A 81 -6.39 -16.11 -11.63
C TRP A 81 -7.83 -16.34 -12.11
N TYR A 82 -8.20 -17.61 -12.25
CA TYR A 82 -9.53 -18.04 -12.73
C TYR A 82 -10.35 -18.77 -11.66
N GLY A 83 -9.89 -18.77 -10.40
CA GLY A 83 -10.56 -19.42 -9.28
C GLY A 83 -11.61 -18.54 -8.61
N ASN A 84 -11.60 -18.51 -7.28
CA ASN A 84 -12.56 -17.73 -6.49
C ASN A 84 -12.56 -16.24 -6.88
N PRO A 85 -13.72 -15.56 -6.77
CA PRO A 85 -13.87 -14.18 -7.21
C PRO A 85 -13.18 -13.17 -6.28
N PHE A 86 -12.84 -13.58 -5.07
CA PHE A 86 -12.10 -12.84 -4.05
C PHE A 86 -11.48 -13.82 -3.06
N GLY A 87 -10.58 -13.33 -2.22
CA GLY A 87 -10.02 -14.13 -1.14
C GLY A 87 -9.00 -13.37 -0.30
N CYS A 88 -8.42 -14.09 0.63
CA CYS A 88 -7.41 -13.63 1.57
C CYS A 88 -6.09 -14.34 1.27
N SER A 89 -5.02 -13.59 1.05
CA SER A 89 -3.68 -14.15 0.84
C SER A 89 -2.66 -13.34 1.63
N ASP A 90 -1.85 -14.03 2.44
CA ASP A 90 -0.88 -13.44 3.37
C ASP A 90 -1.43 -12.28 4.21
N GLY A 91 -2.69 -12.40 4.62
CA GLY A 91 -3.38 -11.41 5.44
C GLY A 91 -3.92 -10.19 4.67
N TYR A 92 -3.91 -10.23 3.34
CA TYR A 92 -4.42 -9.16 2.48
C TYR A 92 -5.53 -9.64 1.55
N CYS A 93 -6.52 -8.78 1.37
CA CYS A 93 -7.63 -9.06 0.49
C CYS A 93 -7.28 -8.80 -0.97
N TRP A 94 -7.83 -9.65 -1.82
CA TRP A 94 -7.76 -9.49 -3.27
C TRP A 94 -9.11 -9.83 -3.88
N LYS A 95 -9.35 -9.32 -5.10
CA LYS A 95 -10.54 -9.67 -5.88
C LYS A 95 -10.23 -9.81 -7.36
N THR A 96 -10.98 -10.68 -8.03
CA THR A 96 -11.03 -10.75 -9.50
C THR A 96 -11.64 -9.48 -10.07
N CYS A 97 -11.27 -9.19 -11.31
CA CYS A 97 -11.75 -8.05 -12.07
C CYS A 97 -12.81 -8.50 -13.09
N LEU A 98 -12.54 -8.30 -14.38
CA LEU A 98 -13.53 -8.46 -15.46
C LEU A 98 -13.75 -9.92 -15.90
N GLY A 99 -13.44 -10.90 -15.05
CA GLY A 99 -13.61 -12.33 -15.35
C GLY A 99 -12.64 -12.90 -16.38
N ASP A 100 -11.59 -12.15 -16.76
CA ASP A 100 -10.60 -12.53 -17.77
C ASP A 100 -9.28 -13.06 -17.18
N GLY A 101 -9.29 -13.35 -15.87
CA GLY A 101 -8.11 -13.80 -15.13
C GLY A 101 -7.41 -12.67 -14.37
N ARG A 102 -7.67 -11.40 -14.71
CA ARG A 102 -7.09 -10.27 -13.98
C ARG A 102 -7.72 -10.17 -12.60
N TRP A 103 -6.90 -9.80 -11.63
CA TRP A 103 -7.30 -9.57 -10.26
C TRP A 103 -6.50 -8.38 -9.70
N CYS A 104 -6.78 -7.96 -8.47
CA CYS A 104 -6.06 -6.88 -7.82
C CYS A 104 -6.05 -7.07 -6.29
N TRP A 105 -5.02 -6.55 -5.63
CA TRP A 105 -5.06 -6.28 -4.19
C TRP A 105 -6.08 -5.17 -3.91
N THR A 106 -6.87 -5.33 -2.86
CA THR A 106 -7.87 -4.33 -2.48
C THR A 106 -7.35 -3.37 -1.41
N ALA A 107 -7.77 -2.12 -1.49
CA ALA A 107 -7.53 -1.09 -0.51
C ALA A 107 -8.82 -0.32 -0.22
N TRP A 108 -8.89 0.22 0.99
CA TRP A 108 -9.99 1.07 1.44
C TRP A 108 -10.05 2.38 0.64
N ASP A 109 -11.09 3.18 0.91
CA ASP A 109 -11.28 4.51 0.32
C ASP A 109 -11.18 4.50 -1.20
N ASN A 110 -11.90 3.55 -1.81
CA ASN A 110 -11.93 3.33 -3.24
C ASN A 110 -10.54 3.06 -3.86
N GLY A 111 -9.66 2.40 -3.11
CA GLY A 111 -8.34 1.99 -3.60
C GLY A 111 -7.19 2.90 -3.18
N PHE A 112 -7.45 4.07 -2.59
CA PHE A 112 -6.41 5.01 -2.16
C PHE A 112 -5.99 4.83 -0.71
N GLY A 113 -6.86 4.24 0.10
CA GLY A 113 -6.64 4.06 1.51
C GLY A 113 -5.64 2.96 1.84
N ASN A 114 -5.63 2.57 3.11
CA ASN A 114 -4.86 1.42 3.57
C ASN A 114 -5.26 0.15 2.82
N TRP A 115 -4.29 -0.73 2.58
CA TRP A 115 -4.54 -2.06 2.03
C TRP A 115 -5.52 -2.82 2.93
N GLN A 116 -6.51 -3.47 2.32
CA GLN A 116 -7.52 -4.23 3.04
C GLN A 116 -6.88 -5.51 3.56
N THR A 117 -6.99 -5.72 4.88
CA THR A 117 -6.44 -6.90 5.56
C THR A 117 -7.53 -7.90 5.89
N CYS A 118 -7.16 -9.15 6.08
CA CYS A 118 -8.08 -10.24 6.39
C CYS A 118 -7.42 -11.35 7.22
N ALA A 119 -8.24 -12.13 7.90
CA ALA A 119 -7.87 -13.43 8.46
C ALA A 119 -8.45 -14.60 7.64
N ALA A 120 -9.48 -14.37 6.83
CA ALA A 120 -10.15 -15.39 6.02
C ALA A 120 -10.79 -14.79 4.75
N ASP A 121 -11.01 -15.62 3.73
CA ASP A 121 -11.56 -15.20 2.43
C ASP A 121 -12.88 -14.42 2.52
N GLY A 122 -13.77 -14.83 3.43
CA GLY A 122 -15.09 -14.20 3.59
C GLY A 122 -15.03 -12.73 4.04
N GLU A 123 -13.92 -12.29 4.64
CA GLU A 123 -13.68 -10.89 5.04
C GLU A 123 -13.31 -10.00 3.85
N CYS A 124 -13.17 -10.59 2.66
CA CYS A 124 -12.84 -9.90 1.43
C CYS A 124 -14.02 -9.81 0.45
N ASP A 125 -15.23 -10.21 0.86
CA ASP A 125 -16.41 -10.13 0.00
C ASP A 125 -16.69 -8.66 -0.39
N PRO A 126 -16.62 -8.30 -1.69
CA PRO A 126 -16.86 -6.93 -2.14
C PRO A 126 -18.27 -6.41 -1.81
N LYS A 127 -19.24 -7.29 -1.53
CA LYS A 127 -20.60 -6.89 -1.13
C LYS A 127 -20.64 -6.32 0.29
N GLU A 128 -19.82 -6.86 1.18
CA GLU A 128 -19.72 -6.41 2.58
C GLU A 128 -18.81 -5.17 2.70
N HIS A 129 -17.95 -4.93 1.69
CA HIS A 129 -16.95 -3.87 1.68
C HIS A 129 -17.05 -2.97 0.43
N PRO A 130 -18.15 -2.22 0.25
CA PRO A 130 -18.39 -1.43 -0.97
C PRO A 130 -17.42 -0.26 -1.17
N ASN A 131 -16.69 0.14 -0.13
CA ASN A 131 -15.64 1.16 -0.19
C ASN A 131 -14.24 0.58 -0.43
N ALA A 132 -14.09 -0.75 -0.46
CA ALA A 132 -12.83 -1.40 -0.83
C ALA A 132 -12.80 -1.64 -2.34
N ASN A 133 -11.75 -1.15 -3.01
CA ASN A 133 -11.54 -1.34 -4.44
C ASN A 133 -10.09 -1.72 -4.73
N CYS A 134 -9.79 -2.02 -5.99
CA CYS A 134 -8.39 -2.27 -6.38
C CYS A 134 -7.51 -1.12 -5.93
N GLY A 135 -6.30 -1.42 -5.45
CA GLY A 135 -5.34 -0.39 -5.11
C GLY A 135 -5.15 0.58 -6.27
N GLU A 136 -5.11 1.87 -5.95
CA GLU A 136 -4.93 2.99 -6.89
C GLU A 136 -3.67 3.78 -6.53
N GLY A 137 -3.01 4.38 -7.51
CA GLY A 137 -1.82 5.22 -7.29
C GLY A 137 -0.98 5.37 -8.55
N ASP A 138 -0.49 6.59 -8.81
CA ASP A 138 0.27 6.87 -10.03
C ASP A 138 1.63 6.14 -10.06
N GLY A 139 1.88 5.44 -11.16
CA GLY A 139 3.06 4.59 -11.33
C GLY A 139 3.17 3.48 -10.29
N CYS A 140 2.04 2.94 -9.82
CA CYS A 140 1.99 1.80 -8.90
C CYS A 140 1.95 0.48 -9.68
N ASP A 141 2.96 -0.36 -9.51
CA ASP A 141 3.11 -1.65 -10.20
C ASP A 141 2.14 -2.72 -9.67
N SER A 142 1.84 -2.67 -8.37
CA SER A 142 0.96 -3.63 -7.68
C SER A 142 -0.53 -3.25 -7.75
N CYS A 143 -0.83 -2.08 -8.30
CA CYS A 143 -2.17 -1.49 -8.32
C CYS A 143 -2.97 -1.92 -9.56
N GLY A 144 -4.29 -1.73 -9.47
CA GLY A 144 -5.20 -2.02 -10.56
C GLY A 144 -5.30 -3.50 -10.94
N CYS A 145 -6.05 -3.74 -12.02
CA CYS A 145 -6.33 -5.08 -12.54
C CYS A 145 -5.26 -5.51 -13.55
N SER A 146 -4.49 -6.53 -13.23
CA SER A 146 -3.49 -7.12 -14.11
C SER A 146 -3.25 -8.60 -13.81
N CYS A 147 -2.76 -9.23 -14.86
CA CYS A 147 -1.81 -10.32 -14.93
C CYS A 147 -1.02 -10.08 -16.25
#